data_AF-A0A7J9DX12-F1
#
_entry.id   AF-A0A7J9DX12-F1
#
_cell.length_a   1.000
_cell.length_b   1.000
_cell.length_c   1.000
_cell.angle_alpha   90.00
_cell.angle_beta   90.00
_cell.angle_gamma   90.00
#
_symmetry.space_group_name_H-M   'P 1'
#
loop_
_entity.id
_entity.type
_entity.pdbx_description
1 polymer ?
#
loop_
_entity_poly.entity_id
_entity_poly.type
_entity_poly.pdbx_seq_one_letter_code
_entity_poly.pdbx_strand_id
1 'polypeptide(L)'
;MATSLWYQLLPFEFTSLIGLRFDFDRYGLVPSSSPRQADLILTAGTITMKMAPSLVRLYEQMPEPKYVITMGACTVTRGMFSIGSYSTVRRVDKLIPMDVFLPGYPSKPEAQGYENPREATGRIVCANCHLANKPVDIEVPQAVLPDTVFEAVVRIPFDMQLRQVLANGKKGALNVGAVLILAEGFELAPPDRISPEMKEKIGNLSFQNYHPTKKNILVIGPVPGKKYSEITFPILSPDPASNKDVHFLKYPIYVGGNRGRGHIYPDGN
;
A
#
# COMPACT_ATOMS: atom_id res chain seq x y z
N MET A 1 23.64 14.06 7.04
CA MET A 1 22.20 13.87 7.30
C MET A 1 21.53 15.09 6.70
N ALA A 2 20.52 14.93 5.84
CA ALA A 2 19.81 16.05 5.23
C ALA A 2 19.06 16.85 6.31
N THR A 3 19.02 18.17 6.16
CA THR A 3 18.51 19.13 7.15
C THR A 3 17.35 19.97 6.62
N SER A 4 17.17 20.03 5.29
CA SER A 4 16.20 20.91 4.66
C SER A 4 15.65 20.32 3.36
N LEU A 5 14.33 20.29 3.24
CA LEU A 5 13.65 19.60 2.15
C LEU A 5 12.95 20.56 1.19
N TRP A 6 13.08 20.29 -0.10
CA TRP A 6 12.30 20.92 -1.16
C TRP A 6 11.51 19.87 -1.96
N TYR A 7 10.26 20.16 -2.32
CA TYR A 7 9.38 19.23 -3.04
C TYR A 7 8.83 19.84 -4.32
N GLN A 8 8.87 19.11 -5.44
CA GLN A 8 8.44 19.63 -6.74
C GLN A 8 6.96 19.37 -7.04
N LEU A 9 6.35 18.27 -6.57
CA LEU A 9 4.95 17.94 -6.85
C LEU A 9 4.33 17.12 -5.71
N LEU A 10 3.08 17.49 -5.40
CA LEU A 10 2.22 17.08 -4.27
C LEU A 10 2.57 17.78 -2.93
N PRO A 11 2.30 19.10 -2.82
CA PRO A 11 2.34 19.81 -1.53
C PRO A 11 1.50 19.11 -0.46
N PHE A 12 0.40 18.52 -0.88
CA PHE A 12 -0.67 18.12 0.02
C PHE A 12 -0.42 16.72 0.63
N GLU A 13 0.15 15.76 -0.12
CA GLU A 13 0.61 14.46 0.44
C GLU A 13 1.77 14.62 1.44
N PHE A 14 2.57 15.67 1.29
CA PHE A 14 3.67 15.99 2.20
C PHE A 14 3.21 16.73 3.47
N THR A 15 2.04 17.38 3.43
CA THR A 15 1.54 18.18 4.56
C THR A 15 1.22 17.31 5.78
N SER A 16 0.79 16.06 5.56
CA SER A 16 0.54 15.09 6.64
C SER A 16 1.82 14.67 7.38
N LEU A 17 2.98 14.74 6.70
CA LEU A 17 4.28 14.42 7.29
C LEU A 17 4.84 15.57 8.15
N ILE A 18 4.36 16.80 7.94
CA ILE A 18 4.67 17.98 8.79
C ILE A 18 3.75 18.01 10.03
N GLY A 19 2.67 17.22 10.04
CA GLY A 19 1.74 17.15 11.17
C GLY A 19 2.30 16.44 12.41
N LEU A 20 1.63 16.63 13.55
CA LEU A 20 1.97 16.11 14.89
C LEU A 20 2.39 14.63 14.97
N ARG A 21 1.96 13.81 14.02
CA ARG A 21 2.19 12.36 14.04
C ARG A 21 3.53 11.94 13.45
N PHE A 22 4.10 12.74 12.54
CA PHE A 22 5.37 12.43 11.87
C PHE A 22 6.45 13.50 12.09
N ASP A 23 6.06 14.72 12.48
CA ASP A 23 6.89 15.82 12.99
C ASP A 23 8.35 15.77 12.50
N PHE A 24 8.55 16.06 11.22
CA PHE A 24 9.88 16.06 10.61
C PHE A 24 10.83 17.08 11.25
N ASP A 25 10.31 18.15 11.85
CA ASP A 25 11.12 19.12 12.60
C ASP A 25 11.84 18.45 13.78
N ARG A 26 11.20 17.47 14.43
CA ARG A 26 11.83 16.68 15.49
C ARG A 26 13.03 15.85 15.01
N TYR A 27 13.04 15.49 13.72
CA TYR A 27 14.13 14.78 13.07
C TYR A 27 15.07 15.70 12.29
N GLY A 28 14.91 17.02 12.43
CA GLY A 28 15.77 18.03 11.80
C GLY A 28 15.53 18.22 10.30
N LEU A 29 14.37 17.80 9.77
CA LEU A 29 13.98 17.93 8.36
C LEU A 29 12.99 19.09 8.21
N VAL A 30 13.50 20.28 7.92
CA VAL A 30 12.65 21.48 7.82
C VAL A 30 12.22 21.72 6.37
N PRO A 31 10.93 21.89 6.07
CA PRO A 31 10.47 22.25 4.74
C PRO A 31 11.01 23.63 4.34
N SER A 32 11.68 23.69 3.20
CA SER A 32 12.25 24.91 2.67
C SER A 32 11.38 25.47 1.55
N SER A 33 11.15 26.79 1.56
CA SER A 33 10.40 27.48 0.50
C SER A 33 11.18 27.60 -0.82
N SER A 34 12.50 27.35 -0.80
CA SER A 34 13.38 27.53 -1.95
C SER A 34 14.35 26.35 -2.09
N PRO A 35 14.57 25.80 -3.29
CA PRO A 35 15.55 24.73 -3.49
C PRO A 35 16.97 25.20 -3.14
N ARG A 36 17.25 26.52 -3.21
CA ARG A 36 18.55 27.09 -2.84
C ARG A 36 18.87 26.99 -1.35
N GLN A 37 17.86 26.70 -0.55
CA GLN A 37 17.92 26.55 0.89
C GLN A 37 17.55 25.12 1.30
N ALA A 38 17.68 24.15 0.39
CA ALA A 38 17.36 22.76 0.62
C ALA A 38 18.52 21.85 0.22
N ASP A 39 18.77 20.83 1.02
CA ASP A 39 19.78 19.80 0.78
C ASP A 39 19.15 18.44 0.40
N LEU A 40 17.81 18.36 0.36
CA LEU A 40 17.06 17.19 -0.11
C LEU A 40 15.96 17.62 -1.08
N ILE A 41 15.84 16.92 -2.21
CA ILE A 41 14.70 17.04 -3.12
C ILE A 41 13.92 15.73 -3.22
N LEU A 42 12.62 15.83 -3.01
CA LEU A 42 11.70 14.70 -3.11
C LEU A 42 10.90 14.77 -4.41
N THR A 43 11.01 13.71 -5.23
CA THR A 43 10.27 13.57 -6.48
C THR A 43 9.14 12.55 -6.28
N ALA A 44 7.91 13.06 -6.17
CA ALA A 44 6.69 12.25 -6.07
C ALA A 44 5.72 12.59 -7.20
N GLY A 45 4.99 11.58 -7.67
CA GLY A 45 3.97 11.73 -8.72
C GLY A 45 4.48 11.73 -10.16
N THR A 46 3.60 11.96 -11.14
CA THR A 46 3.96 11.87 -12.56
C THR A 46 4.67 13.14 -13.03
N ILE A 47 5.90 13.02 -13.53
CA ILE A 47 6.61 14.15 -14.16
C ILE A 47 6.23 14.24 -15.64
N THR A 48 5.69 15.38 -16.06
CA THR A 48 5.39 15.64 -17.47
C THR A 48 6.63 16.11 -18.23
N MET A 49 6.66 15.89 -19.55
CA MET A 49 7.74 16.39 -20.41
C MET A 49 7.91 17.92 -20.31
N LYS A 50 6.83 18.65 -20.02
CA LYS A 50 6.85 20.11 -19.79
C LYS A 50 7.50 20.49 -18.46
N MET A 51 7.35 19.65 -17.42
CA MET A 51 7.92 19.89 -16.09
C MET A 51 9.39 19.47 -15.97
N ALA A 52 9.82 18.51 -16.79
CA ALA A 52 11.19 17.99 -16.80
C ALA A 52 12.30 19.07 -16.76
N PRO A 53 12.32 20.09 -17.66
CA PRO A 53 13.38 21.11 -17.62
C PRO A 53 13.34 21.97 -16.35
N SER A 54 12.16 22.17 -15.75
CA SER A 54 12.05 22.90 -14.48
C SER A 54 12.66 22.09 -13.34
N LEU A 55 12.39 20.79 -13.29
CA LEU A 55 12.94 19.90 -12.26
C LEU A 55 14.48 19.86 -12.31
N VAL A 56 15.07 19.75 -13.51
CA VAL A 56 16.53 19.79 -13.66
C VAL A 56 17.10 21.12 -13.16
N ARG A 57 16.50 22.24 -13.55
CA ARG A 57 16.94 23.57 -13.11
C ARG A 57 16.87 23.73 -11.59
N LEU A 58 15.88 23.15 -10.94
CA LEU A 58 15.68 23.26 -9.50
C LEU A 58 16.70 22.41 -8.74
N TYR A 59 17.00 21.21 -9.25
CA TYR A 59 18.11 20.38 -8.76
C TYR A 59 19.49 21.06 -8.92
N GLU A 60 19.72 21.75 -10.04
CA GLU A 60 20.96 22.51 -10.28
C GLU A 60 21.10 23.70 -9.31
N GLN A 61 19.99 24.28 -8.85
CA GLN A 61 20.00 25.41 -7.92
C GLN A 61 20.22 25.02 -6.45
N MET A 62 20.21 23.73 -6.13
CA MET A 62 20.44 23.25 -4.77
C MET A 62 21.93 23.29 -4.38
N PRO A 63 22.26 23.76 -3.16
CA PRO A 63 23.61 23.72 -2.61
C PRO A 63 24.08 22.28 -2.36
N GLU A 64 25.39 22.05 -2.40
CA GLU A 64 26.00 20.78 -1.98
C GLU A 64 26.23 20.75 -0.46
N PRO A 65 26.08 19.60 0.23
CA PRO A 65 25.68 18.29 -0.31
C PRO A 65 24.18 18.24 -0.61
N LYS A 66 23.78 17.68 -1.76
CA LYS A 66 22.36 17.47 -2.10
C LYS A 66 22.00 16.00 -2.29
N TYR A 67 20.78 15.66 -1.87
CA TYR A 67 20.23 14.32 -1.95
C TYR A 67 18.91 14.32 -2.73
N VAL A 68 18.63 13.23 -3.44
CA VAL A 68 17.44 13.03 -4.26
C VAL A 68 16.74 11.73 -3.89
N ILE A 69 15.52 11.84 -3.39
CA ILE A 69 14.65 10.69 -3.10
C ILE A 69 13.50 10.69 -4.11
N THR A 70 13.22 9.53 -4.70
CA THR A 70 12.05 9.35 -5.54
C THR A 70 11.04 8.41 -4.92
N MET A 71 9.77 8.80 -4.96
CA MET A 71 8.68 8.09 -4.32
C MET A 71 7.52 7.83 -5.28
N GLY A 72 7.12 6.57 -5.36
CA GLY A 72 5.91 6.13 -6.04
C GLY A 72 6.16 5.51 -7.41
N ALA A 73 5.23 4.64 -7.84
CA ALA A 73 5.33 3.98 -9.14
C ALA A 73 5.34 4.97 -10.33
N CYS A 74 4.70 6.14 -10.17
CA CYS A 74 4.60 7.17 -11.20
C CYS A 74 5.95 7.81 -11.57
N THR A 75 6.86 8.02 -10.61
CA THR A 75 8.20 8.55 -10.88
C THR A 75 9.21 7.47 -11.26
N VAL A 76 9.13 6.30 -10.61
CA VAL A 76 10.12 5.22 -10.74
C VAL A 76 9.91 4.39 -12.01
N THR A 77 8.66 4.05 -12.34
CA THR A 77 8.32 3.15 -13.46
C THR A 77 7.26 3.71 -14.40
N ARG A 78 6.87 4.99 -14.23
CA ARG A 78 5.76 5.66 -14.94
C ARG A 78 4.37 5.20 -14.52
N GLY A 79 4.27 4.21 -13.62
CA GLY A 79 3.02 3.74 -13.03
C GLY A 79 1.93 3.46 -14.08
N MET A 80 0.74 4.03 -13.87
CA MET A 80 -0.40 3.88 -14.80
C MET A 80 -0.16 4.49 -16.19
N PHE A 81 0.85 5.35 -16.33
CA PHE A 81 1.20 6.04 -17.58
C PHE A 81 2.29 5.30 -18.37
N SER A 82 2.70 4.10 -17.92
CA SER A 82 3.73 3.28 -18.58
C SER A 82 3.41 2.96 -20.05
N ILE A 83 2.13 2.81 -20.39
CA ILE A 83 1.64 2.49 -21.73
C ILE A 83 1.14 3.76 -22.43
N GLY A 84 1.85 4.21 -23.48
CA GLY A 84 1.30 5.13 -24.49
C GLY A 84 1.29 6.65 -24.22
N SER A 85 1.73 7.17 -23.05
CA SER A 85 1.66 8.63 -22.79
C SER A 85 2.87 9.43 -23.32
N TYR A 86 2.78 10.04 -24.50
CA TYR A 86 3.87 10.91 -25.00
C TYR A 86 4.16 12.14 -24.11
N SER A 87 3.22 12.49 -23.21
CA SER A 87 3.29 13.68 -22.37
C SER A 87 4.06 13.51 -21.05
N THR A 88 4.46 12.29 -20.68
CA THR A 88 5.12 12.02 -19.39
C THR A 88 6.54 11.47 -19.57
N VAL A 89 7.43 11.87 -18.67
CA VAL A 89 8.82 11.39 -18.63
C VAL A 89 8.82 9.90 -18.32
N ARG A 90 9.72 9.15 -18.96
CA ARG A 90 9.78 7.70 -18.78
C ARG A 90 10.19 7.29 -17.37
N ARG A 91 11.19 7.96 -16.83
CA ARG A 91 11.91 7.62 -15.61
C ARG A 91 12.64 8.87 -15.11
N VAL A 92 12.44 9.27 -13.86
CA VAL A 92 13.02 10.51 -13.30
C VAL A 92 14.54 10.43 -13.16
N ASP A 93 15.09 9.22 -12.97
CA ASP A 93 16.53 8.93 -12.99
C ASP A 93 17.24 9.29 -14.31
N LYS A 94 16.48 9.54 -15.38
CA LYS A 94 17.05 10.06 -16.63
C LYS A 94 17.25 11.57 -16.64
N LEU A 95 16.68 12.29 -15.67
CA LEU A 95 16.73 13.75 -15.58
C LEU A 95 17.76 14.21 -14.56
N ILE A 96 17.74 13.62 -13.37
CA ILE A 96 18.61 13.97 -12.24
C ILE A 96 19.07 12.69 -11.54
N PRO A 97 20.29 12.67 -10.94
CA PRO A 97 20.80 11.48 -10.25
C PRO A 97 19.94 11.19 -9.01
N MET A 98 19.67 9.90 -8.76
CA MET A 98 18.82 9.44 -7.66
C MET A 98 19.67 8.76 -6.59
N ASP A 99 19.47 9.11 -5.32
CA ASP A 99 20.12 8.44 -4.20
C ASP A 99 19.27 7.29 -3.65
N VAL A 100 17.95 7.47 -3.56
CA VAL A 100 17.03 6.46 -3.00
C VAL A 100 15.78 6.32 -3.86
N PHE A 101 15.38 5.07 -4.11
CA PHE A 101 14.15 4.71 -4.81
C PHE A 101 13.15 4.06 -3.85
N LEU A 102 11.95 4.64 -3.73
CA LEU A 102 10.82 4.12 -2.96
C LEU A 102 9.68 3.69 -3.91
N PRO A 103 9.64 2.43 -4.38
CA PRO A 103 8.62 1.95 -5.31
C PRO A 103 7.26 1.67 -4.64
N GLY A 104 6.15 2.07 -5.30
CA GLY A 104 4.79 1.61 -4.96
C GLY A 104 3.65 2.61 -5.24
N TYR A 105 2.55 2.15 -5.86
CA TYR A 105 1.22 2.75 -5.74
C TYR A 105 0.13 1.64 -5.78
N PRO A 106 -0.84 1.61 -4.84
CA PRO A 106 -0.77 2.32 -3.57
C PRO A 106 0.49 1.85 -2.86
N SER A 107 1.29 2.80 -2.38
CA SER A 107 2.44 2.45 -1.59
C SER A 107 1.94 1.54 -0.46
N LYS A 108 2.68 0.47 -0.16
CA LYS A 108 2.30 -0.49 0.87
C LYS A 108 1.86 0.28 2.12
N PRO A 109 0.95 -0.21 2.97
CA PRO A 109 0.43 0.66 4.01
C PRO A 109 1.48 1.08 5.07
N GLU A 110 2.67 0.47 5.09
CA GLU A 110 3.86 1.03 5.78
C GLU A 110 4.34 2.36 5.20
N ALA A 111 4.27 2.51 3.88
CA ALA A 111 4.59 3.74 3.17
C ALA A 111 3.46 4.80 3.24
N GLN A 112 2.34 4.50 3.93
CA GLN A 112 1.37 5.49 4.43
C GLN A 112 1.61 5.82 5.92
N GLY A 113 2.74 5.38 6.48
CA GLY A 113 3.15 5.67 7.85
C GLY A 113 2.52 4.77 8.92
N TYR A 114 1.88 3.65 8.53
CA TYR A 114 1.37 2.65 9.48
C TYR A 114 2.25 1.41 9.48
N GLU A 115 3.11 1.25 10.48
CA GLU A 115 3.95 0.05 10.64
C GLU A 115 3.14 -1.24 10.90
N ASN A 116 1.92 -1.07 11.44
CA ASN A 116 0.98 -2.14 11.71
C ASN A 116 -0.42 -1.73 11.21
N PRO A 117 -1.11 -2.56 10.40
CA PRO A 117 -2.45 -2.24 9.94
C PRO A 117 -3.52 -2.29 11.03
N ARG A 118 -3.18 -2.79 12.23
CA ARG A 118 -4.04 -2.85 13.40
C ARG A 118 -3.51 -1.91 14.47
N GLU A 119 -4.34 -0.94 14.84
CA GLU A 119 -4.09 -0.04 15.97
C GLU A 119 -4.19 -0.78 17.31
N ALA A 120 -3.64 -0.21 18.39
CA ALA A 120 -3.69 -0.81 19.72
C ALA A 120 -5.13 -1.08 20.21
N THR A 121 -6.11 -0.32 19.72
CA THR A 121 -7.54 -0.48 19.99
C THR A 121 -8.17 -1.67 19.26
N GLY A 122 -7.44 -2.30 18.34
CA GLY A 122 -7.95 -3.32 17.43
C GLY A 122 -8.60 -2.76 16.16
N ARG A 123 -8.67 -1.43 16.01
CA ARG A 123 -9.15 -0.78 14.78
C ARG A 123 -8.18 -1.01 13.61
N ILE A 124 -8.72 -1.30 12.43
CA ILE A 124 -7.93 -1.44 11.21
C ILE A 124 -7.75 -0.07 10.53
N VAL A 125 -6.53 0.25 10.13
CA VAL A 125 -6.14 1.59 9.60
C VAL A 125 -6.91 2.00 8.34
N CYS A 126 -7.47 1.04 7.60
CA CYS A 126 -8.37 1.32 6.47
C CYS A 126 -9.56 2.21 6.86
N ALA A 127 -10.01 2.13 8.11
CA ALA A 127 -11.10 2.94 8.65
C ALA A 127 -10.75 4.43 8.84
N ASN A 128 -9.48 4.82 8.68
CA ASN A 128 -9.08 6.24 8.70
C ASN A 128 -9.45 6.95 7.38
N CYS A 129 -9.54 6.20 6.26
CA CYS A 129 -9.93 6.72 4.95
C CYS A 129 -11.34 6.26 4.51
N HIS A 130 -11.74 5.05 4.92
CA HIS A 130 -13.02 4.44 4.59
C HIS A 130 -14.00 4.58 5.76
N LEU A 131 -14.65 5.74 5.83
CA LEU A 131 -15.47 6.15 6.97
C LEU A 131 -16.80 5.39 7.09
N ALA A 132 -17.31 4.87 5.96
CA ALA A 132 -18.55 4.11 5.95
C ALA A 132 -18.32 2.70 6.53
N ASN A 133 -19.06 2.37 7.59
CA ASN A 133 -19.05 1.02 8.16
C ASN A 133 -19.96 0.08 7.35
N LYS A 134 -19.42 -1.07 6.97
CA LYS A 134 -20.09 -2.12 6.21
C LYS A 134 -19.62 -3.49 6.72
N PRO A 135 -20.52 -4.50 6.75
CA PRO A 135 -20.17 -5.83 7.23
C PRO A 135 -19.14 -6.50 6.33
N VAL A 136 -18.30 -7.31 6.97
CA VAL A 136 -17.29 -8.21 6.39
C VAL A 136 -17.33 -9.48 7.22
N ASP A 137 -17.41 -10.63 6.55
CA ASP A 137 -17.45 -11.92 7.19
C ASP A 137 -16.16 -12.69 6.90
N ILE A 138 -15.74 -13.53 7.83
CA ILE A 138 -14.60 -14.43 7.66
C ILE A 138 -14.99 -15.83 8.10
N GLU A 139 -14.69 -16.80 7.24
CA GLU A 139 -14.86 -18.23 7.51
C GLU A 139 -13.49 -18.89 7.47
N VAL A 140 -13.18 -19.60 8.54
CA VAL A 140 -11.95 -20.40 8.69
C VAL A 140 -12.32 -21.73 9.35
N PRO A 141 -11.54 -22.79 9.15
CA PRO A 141 -11.72 -24.03 9.87
C PRO A 141 -11.63 -23.80 11.39
N GLN A 142 -12.40 -24.58 12.16
CA GLN A 142 -12.37 -24.51 13.62
C GLN A 142 -10.98 -24.81 14.19
N ALA A 143 -10.26 -25.74 13.56
CA ALA A 143 -8.90 -26.13 13.91
C ALA A 143 -8.15 -26.57 12.65
N VAL A 144 -6.83 -26.39 12.66
CA VAL A 144 -5.93 -26.78 11.58
C VAL A 144 -4.74 -27.53 12.16
N LEU A 145 -4.27 -28.53 11.44
CA LEU A 145 -3.05 -29.26 11.81
C LEU A 145 -1.81 -28.40 11.47
N PRO A 146 -0.63 -28.70 12.05
CA PRO A 146 0.65 -28.12 11.64
C PRO A 146 0.97 -28.36 10.17
N ASP A 147 1.77 -27.47 9.56
CA ASP A 147 2.24 -27.55 8.15
C ASP A 147 1.13 -27.95 7.15
N THR A 148 -0.06 -27.38 7.33
CA THR A 148 -1.25 -27.70 6.55
C THR A 148 -1.79 -26.45 5.88
N VAL A 149 -2.12 -26.57 4.59
CA VAL A 149 -2.76 -25.51 3.83
C VAL A 149 -4.27 -25.55 4.07
N PHE A 150 -4.86 -24.41 4.43
CA PHE A 150 -6.29 -24.26 4.62
C PHE A 150 -6.83 -22.98 3.98
N GLU A 151 -8.14 -22.94 3.77
CA GLU A 151 -8.85 -21.82 3.17
C GLU A 151 -9.33 -20.85 4.26
N ALA A 152 -8.96 -19.58 4.16
CA ALA A 152 -9.61 -18.50 4.89
C ALA A 152 -10.46 -17.68 3.90
N VAL A 153 -11.78 -17.78 4.02
CA VAL A 153 -12.73 -17.15 3.09
C VAL A 153 -13.21 -15.83 3.68
N VAL A 154 -12.89 -14.72 3.02
CA VAL A 154 -13.34 -13.38 3.39
C VAL A 154 -14.46 -12.96 2.46
N ARG A 155 -15.64 -12.68 3.02
CA ARG A 155 -16.81 -12.21 2.27
C ARG A 155 -17.01 -10.71 2.51
N ILE A 156 -17.15 -9.95 1.43
CA ILE A 156 -17.39 -8.50 1.46
C ILE A 156 -18.74 -8.25 0.75
N PRO A 157 -19.87 -8.51 1.43
CA PRO A 157 -21.18 -8.51 0.79
C PRO A 157 -21.59 -7.11 0.36
N PHE A 158 -22.04 -6.92 -0.88
CA PHE A 158 -22.63 -5.67 -1.33
C PHE A 158 -23.70 -5.85 -2.40
N ASP A 159 -24.58 -4.86 -2.53
CA ASP A 159 -25.55 -4.85 -3.60
C ASP A 159 -24.86 -4.57 -4.94
N MET A 160 -24.86 -5.59 -5.79
CA MET A 160 -24.19 -5.64 -7.09
C MET A 160 -24.82 -4.70 -8.14
N GLN A 161 -26.04 -4.22 -7.88
CA GLN A 161 -26.73 -3.23 -8.70
C GLN A 161 -26.26 -1.81 -8.39
N LEU A 162 -25.75 -1.56 -7.18
CA LEU A 162 -25.25 -0.24 -6.79
C LEU A 162 -23.99 0.12 -7.58
N ARG A 163 -23.94 1.40 -7.97
CA ARG A 163 -22.81 2.01 -8.65
C ARG A 163 -22.25 3.14 -7.79
N GLN A 164 -20.92 3.23 -7.73
CA GLN A 164 -20.23 4.30 -7.02
C GLN A 164 -19.78 5.42 -7.96
N VAL A 165 -19.51 6.61 -7.41
CA VAL A 165 -18.89 7.71 -8.16
C VAL A 165 -17.40 7.42 -8.34
N LEU A 166 -16.96 7.27 -9.59
CA LEU A 166 -15.57 7.10 -9.96
C LEU A 166 -14.80 8.43 -9.86
N ALA A 167 -13.47 8.36 -9.95
CA ALA A 167 -12.61 9.56 -9.91
C ALA A 167 -12.94 10.59 -11.00
N ASN A 168 -13.52 10.16 -12.13
CA ASN A 168 -13.95 11.04 -13.22
C ASN A 168 -15.37 11.62 -13.04
N GLY A 169 -15.99 11.43 -11.87
CA GLY A 169 -17.35 11.87 -11.56
C GLY A 169 -18.47 11.00 -12.16
N LYS A 170 -18.17 10.02 -13.02
CA LYS A 170 -19.18 9.10 -13.59
C LYS A 170 -19.50 7.96 -12.62
N LYS A 171 -20.68 7.36 -12.76
CA LYS A 171 -21.06 6.17 -11.99
C LYS A 171 -20.43 4.90 -12.59
N GLY A 172 -19.82 4.06 -11.75
CA GLY A 172 -19.17 2.82 -12.15
C GLY A 172 -19.24 1.72 -11.10
N ALA A 173 -18.60 0.59 -11.38
CA ALA A 173 -18.59 -0.57 -10.49
C ALA A 173 -17.71 -0.34 -9.25
N LEU A 174 -18.00 -1.10 -8.19
CA LEU A 174 -17.20 -1.12 -6.98
C LEU A 174 -16.04 -2.12 -7.11
N ASN A 175 -14.89 -1.72 -6.58
CA ASN A 175 -13.78 -2.62 -6.32
C ASN A 175 -13.77 -2.99 -4.84
N VAL A 176 -13.15 -4.11 -4.51
CA VAL A 176 -12.98 -4.58 -3.15
C VAL A 176 -11.51 -4.80 -2.84
N GLY A 177 -11.19 -4.78 -1.55
CA GLY A 177 -9.88 -5.15 -1.03
C GLY A 177 -10.01 -5.63 0.40
N ALA A 178 -9.02 -6.38 0.87
CA ALA A 178 -9.00 -6.88 2.23
C ALA A 178 -7.57 -6.92 2.78
N VAL A 179 -7.49 -6.85 4.10
CA VAL A 179 -6.32 -7.17 4.90
C VAL A 179 -6.67 -8.30 5.85
N LEU A 180 -5.82 -9.32 5.90
CA LEU A 180 -5.94 -10.47 6.78
C LEU A 180 -4.69 -10.51 7.67
N ILE A 181 -4.91 -10.47 8.99
CA ILE A 181 -3.86 -10.46 10.00
C ILE A 181 -3.94 -11.78 10.75
N LEU A 182 -2.93 -12.61 10.56
CA LEU A 182 -2.80 -13.92 11.16
C LEU A 182 -1.80 -13.86 12.33
N ALA A 183 -1.82 -14.89 13.17
CA ALA A 183 -0.79 -15.06 14.19
C ALA A 183 0.58 -15.33 13.54
N GLU A 184 1.64 -15.15 14.32
CA GLU A 184 3.00 -15.40 13.86
C GLU A 184 3.20 -16.85 13.41
N GLY A 185 4.05 -17.03 12.40
CA GLY A 185 4.30 -18.32 11.76
C GLY A 185 3.32 -18.69 10.66
N PHE A 186 2.09 -18.18 10.68
CA PHE A 186 1.17 -18.35 9.54
C PHE A 186 1.62 -17.47 8.37
N GLU A 187 1.59 -18.02 7.17
CA GLU A 187 1.93 -17.28 5.95
C GLU A 187 1.07 -17.72 4.77
N LEU A 188 1.17 -16.99 3.66
CA LEU A 188 0.55 -17.39 2.41
C LEU A 188 1.16 -18.71 1.93
N ALA A 189 0.31 -19.69 1.59
CA ALA A 189 0.78 -20.97 1.09
C ALA A 189 1.56 -20.80 -0.23
N PRO A 190 2.71 -21.47 -0.38
CA PRO A 190 3.49 -21.37 -1.60
C PRO A 190 2.77 -22.08 -2.76
N PRO A 191 2.95 -21.64 -4.03
CA PRO A 191 2.13 -22.09 -5.16
C PRO A 191 2.15 -23.60 -5.44
N ASP A 192 3.19 -24.29 -5.01
CA ASP A 192 3.37 -25.74 -5.11
C ASP A 192 2.53 -26.53 -4.10
N ARG A 193 2.19 -25.93 -2.95
CA ARG A 193 1.39 -26.56 -1.88
C ARG A 193 -0.11 -26.32 -2.04
N ILE A 194 -0.53 -25.44 -2.95
CA ILE A 194 -1.95 -25.12 -3.18
C ILE A 194 -2.58 -26.17 -4.10
N SER A 195 -3.68 -26.79 -3.65
CA SER A 195 -4.43 -27.78 -4.42
C SER A 195 -5.01 -27.18 -5.72
N PRO A 196 -5.21 -27.98 -6.78
CA PRO A 196 -5.79 -27.50 -8.04
C PRO A 196 -7.17 -26.84 -7.87
N GLU A 197 -8.01 -27.42 -6.99
CA GLU A 197 -9.34 -26.88 -6.66
C GLU A 197 -9.25 -25.48 -6.02
N MET A 198 -8.29 -25.28 -5.11
CA MET A 198 -8.09 -23.99 -4.46
C MET A 198 -7.52 -22.95 -5.43
N LYS A 199 -6.64 -23.36 -6.36
CA LYS A 199 -6.15 -22.49 -7.44
C LYS A 199 -7.28 -21.98 -8.33
N GLU A 200 -8.26 -22.81 -8.63
CA GLU A 200 -9.43 -22.41 -9.41
C GLU A 200 -10.27 -21.34 -8.68
N LYS A 201 -10.52 -21.53 -7.38
CA LYS A 201 -11.23 -20.55 -6.53
C LYS A 201 -10.49 -19.22 -6.43
N ILE A 202 -9.17 -19.25 -6.27
CA ILE A 202 -8.31 -18.06 -6.22
C ILE A 202 -8.30 -17.34 -7.58
N GLY A 203 -8.31 -18.09 -8.67
CA GLY A 203 -8.22 -17.56 -10.03
C GLY A 203 -6.96 -16.71 -10.20
N ASN A 204 -7.14 -15.46 -10.64
CA ASN A 204 -6.05 -14.53 -10.93
C ASN A 204 -5.80 -13.52 -9.81
N LEU A 205 -6.19 -13.85 -8.58
CA LEU A 205 -5.94 -13.00 -7.42
C LEU A 205 -4.46 -13.00 -7.06
N SER A 206 -3.93 -11.81 -6.77
CA SER A 206 -2.55 -11.63 -6.32
C SER A 206 -2.57 -11.14 -4.88
N PHE A 207 -2.02 -11.97 -3.99
CA PHE A 207 -1.83 -11.64 -2.58
C PHE A 207 -0.47 -10.99 -2.39
N GLN A 208 -0.42 -10.00 -1.51
CA GLN A 208 0.81 -9.30 -1.16
C GLN A 208 1.01 -9.38 0.36
N ASN A 209 2.25 -9.55 0.78
CA ASN A 209 2.59 -9.33 2.17
C ASN A 209 2.53 -7.83 2.44
N TYR A 210 1.96 -7.45 3.58
CA TYR A 210 2.00 -6.09 4.08
C TYR A 210 3.47 -5.65 4.15
N HIS A 211 4.27 -6.36 4.96
CA HIS A 211 5.68 -6.06 5.17
C HIS A 211 6.59 -7.15 4.59
N PRO A 212 7.81 -6.82 4.11
CA PRO A 212 8.79 -7.83 3.72
C PRO A 212 9.15 -8.82 4.85
N THR A 213 9.14 -8.38 6.10
CA THR A 213 9.46 -9.23 7.26
C THR A 213 8.23 -9.82 7.95
N LYS A 214 7.06 -9.18 7.85
CA LYS A 214 5.80 -9.63 8.48
C LYS A 214 4.95 -10.37 7.45
N LYS A 215 5.24 -11.67 7.27
CA LYS A 215 4.55 -12.53 6.31
C LYS A 215 3.14 -12.98 6.73
N ASN A 216 2.83 -12.82 8.01
CA ASN A 216 1.53 -13.16 8.59
C ASN A 216 0.44 -12.11 8.34
N ILE A 217 0.78 -11.01 7.69
CA ILE A 217 -0.17 -9.95 7.35
C ILE A 217 -0.28 -9.86 5.83
N LEU A 218 -1.45 -10.23 5.32
CA LEU A 218 -1.72 -10.36 3.89
C LEU A 218 -2.69 -9.27 3.44
N VAL A 219 -2.42 -8.70 2.27
CA VAL A 219 -3.23 -7.65 1.63
C VAL A 219 -3.60 -8.10 0.24
N ILE A 220 -4.83 -7.78 -0.15
CA ILE A 220 -5.36 -8.03 -1.50
C ILE A 220 -6.22 -6.86 -1.96
N GLY A 221 -6.17 -6.60 -3.26
CA GLY A 221 -6.94 -5.55 -3.91
C GLY A 221 -6.10 -4.36 -4.37
N PRO A 222 -6.73 -3.42 -5.09
CA PRO A 222 -8.14 -3.41 -5.48
C PRO A 222 -8.45 -4.46 -6.56
N VAL A 223 -9.50 -5.25 -6.37
CA VAL A 223 -10.00 -6.21 -7.37
C VAL A 223 -11.47 -5.95 -7.73
N PRO A 224 -11.95 -6.35 -8.92
CA PRO A 224 -13.34 -6.12 -9.32
C PRO A 224 -14.33 -6.79 -8.36
N GLY A 225 -15.10 -5.99 -7.63
CA GLY A 225 -16.02 -6.49 -6.59
C GLY A 225 -17.11 -7.40 -7.14
N LYS A 226 -17.51 -7.20 -8.41
CA LYS A 226 -18.52 -8.04 -9.06
C LYS A 226 -18.07 -9.49 -9.27
N LYS A 227 -16.76 -9.72 -9.33
CA LYS A 227 -16.18 -11.05 -9.54
C LYS A 227 -15.69 -11.65 -8.22
N TYR A 228 -15.17 -10.82 -7.32
CA TYR A 228 -14.46 -11.24 -6.12
C TYR A 228 -15.09 -10.69 -4.84
N SER A 229 -16.42 -10.81 -4.71
CA SER A 229 -17.13 -10.49 -3.47
C SER A 229 -16.79 -11.47 -2.34
N GLU A 230 -16.33 -12.68 -2.71
CA GLU A 230 -15.76 -13.68 -1.82
C GLU A 230 -14.30 -13.90 -2.24
N ILE A 231 -13.39 -13.84 -1.28
CA ILE A 231 -11.95 -13.93 -1.49
C ILE A 231 -11.43 -15.09 -0.64
N THR A 232 -10.87 -16.11 -1.29
CA THR A 232 -10.28 -17.27 -0.60
C THR A 232 -8.77 -17.07 -0.47
N PHE A 233 -8.28 -16.97 0.76
CA PHE A 233 -6.85 -16.91 1.06
C PHE A 233 -6.31 -18.31 1.31
N PRO A 234 -5.27 -18.77 0.57
CA PRO A 234 -4.59 -20.02 0.86
C PRO A 234 -3.56 -19.79 1.97
N ILE A 235 -3.85 -20.26 3.18
CA ILE A 235 -2.98 -20.05 4.34
C ILE A 235 -2.25 -21.33 4.69
N LEU A 236 -0.94 -21.25 4.92
CA LEU A 236 -0.14 -22.33 5.47
C LEU A 236 -0.02 -22.15 6.98
N SER A 237 -0.40 -23.17 7.75
CA SER A 237 -0.17 -23.20 9.18
C SER A 237 1.30 -23.47 9.52
N PRO A 238 1.85 -22.83 10.56
CA PRO A 238 3.19 -23.11 11.04
C PRO A 238 3.30 -24.51 11.65
N ASP A 239 4.54 -25.00 11.77
CA ASP A 239 4.84 -26.24 12.47
C ASP A 239 5.61 -25.97 13.78
N PRO A 240 5.00 -26.18 14.96
CA PRO A 240 5.66 -26.04 16.26
C PRO A 240 6.86 -26.96 16.48
N ALA A 241 6.99 -28.06 15.71
CA ALA A 241 8.15 -28.94 15.82
C ALA A 241 9.42 -28.31 15.21
N SER A 242 9.25 -27.51 14.15
CA SER A 242 10.34 -26.81 13.47
C SER A 242 10.52 -25.37 13.94
N ASN A 243 9.46 -24.70 14.41
CA ASN A 243 9.49 -23.33 14.91
C ASN A 243 9.15 -23.27 16.41
N LYS A 244 10.15 -22.94 17.25
CA LYS A 244 10.01 -22.87 18.71
C LYS A 244 9.17 -21.69 19.22
N ASP A 245 8.98 -20.66 18.40
CA ASP A 245 8.22 -19.47 18.76
C ASP A 245 6.71 -19.66 18.56
N VAL A 246 6.30 -20.79 17.96
CA VAL A 246 4.90 -21.14 17.71
C VAL A 246 4.48 -22.30 18.60
N HIS A 247 3.26 -22.24 19.11
CA HIS A 247 2.70 -23.24 20.02
C HIS A 247 1.31 -23.69 19.57
N PHE A 248 0.86 -24.83 20.07
CA PHE A 248 -0.51 -25.29 19.86
C PHE A 248 -1.48 -24.48 20.74
N LEU A 249 -2.02 -23.40 20.20
CA LEU A 249 -2.92 -22.49 20.91
C LEU A 249 -4.09 -22.04 20.03
N LYS A 250 -5.08 -21.43 20.67
CA LYS A 250 -6.14 -20.70 19.98
C LYS A 250 -5.63 -19.31 19.61
N TYR A 251 -5.39 -19.10 18.32
CA TYR A 251 -4.93 -17.83 17.79
C TYR A 251 -6.09 -16.97 17.26
N PRO A 252 -6.07 -15.65 17.51
CA PRO A 252 -7.03 -14.74 16.87
C PRO A 252 -6.64 -14.50 15.40
N ILE A 253 -7.66 -14.29 14.56
CA ILE A 253 -7.50 -13.83 13.19
C ILE A 253 -8.28 -12.52 13.08
N TYR A 254 -7.65 -11.48 12.54
CA TYR A 254 -8.30 -10.20 12.31
C TYR A 254 -8.46 -9.96 10.82
N VAL A 255 -9.63 -9.49 10.43
CA VAL A 255 -9.97 -9.18 9.04
C VAL A 255 -10.41 -7.72 8.94
N GLY A 256 -9.91 -7.04 7.91
CA GLY A 256 -10.42 -5.77 7.45
C GLY A 256 -10.81 -5.89 5.99
N GLY A 257 -12.06 -5.58 5.65
CA GLY A 257 -12.54 -5.58 4.27
C GLY A 257 -13.04 -4.20 3.88
N ASN A 258 -12.79 -3.81 2.63
CA ASN A 258 -13.30 -2.58 2.06
C ASN A 258 -13.98 -2.84 0.71
N ARG A 259 -15.00 -2.03 0.42
CA ARG A 259 -15.66 -1.95 -0.87
C ARG A 259 -15.86 -0.48 -1.25
N GLY A 260 -15.60 -0.19 -2.52
CA GLY A 260 -15.70 1.16 -3.06
C GLY A 260 -14.54 2.07 -2.65
N ARG A 261 -14.64 3.33 -3.07
CA ARG A 261 -13.60 4.35 -2.90
C ARG A 261 -13.57 4.90 -1.48
N GLY A 262 -12.37 5.31 -1.06
CA GLY A 262 -12.17 6.03 0.20
C GLY A 262 -12.79 7.43 0.16
N HIS A 263 -13.04 7.97 1.34
CA HIS A 263 -13.56 9.32 1.54
C HIS A 263 -12.43 10.32 1.71
N ILE A 264 -11.36 9.88 2.38
CA ILE A 264 -10.19 10.70 2.68
C ILE A 264 -8.99 10.10 1.97
N TYR A 265 -8.28 10.91 1.21
CA TYR A 265 -7.02 10.54 0.59
C TYR A 265 -5.87 10.54 1.63
N PRO A 266 -4.73 9.88 1.38
CA PRO A 266 -3.60 9.85 2.33
C PRO A 266 -3.06 11.25 2.72
N ASP A 267 -3.38 12.24 1.92
CA ASP A 267 -3.02 13.64 2.07
C ASP A 267 -3.97 14.42 3.01
N GLY A 268 -5.14 13.87 3.33
CA GLY A 268 -6.15 14.46 4.21
C GLY A 268 -7.34 15.12 3.50
N ASN A 269 -7.42 15.08 2.17
CA ASN A 269 -8.52 15.64 1.36
C ASN A 269 -9.68 14.67 1.18
#